data_AF-A0A7S0MIY2-F1
#
_entry.id   AF-A0A7S0MIY2-F1
#
_cell.length_a   1.000
_cell.length_b   1.000
_cell.length_c   1.000
_cell.angle_alpha   90.00
_cell.angle_beta   90.00
_cell.angle_gamma   90.00
#
_symmetry.space_group_name_H-M   'P 1'
#
loop_
_entity.id
_entity.type
_entity.pdbx_description
1 polymer ?
#
loop_
_entity_poly.entity_id
_entity_poly.type
_entity_poly.pdbx_seq_one_letter_code
_entity_poly.pdbx_strand_id
1 'polypeptide(L)'
;VRVLCAECPTLLEDLLDGLLWTAKSASTTEAGSIRVNYYVRDLYGDPRAEPDVWKTPLGALYLDGPVDVFRHPAVLKVLAIKWRLFGLAMFLLMEAWYAVVLLVFMLGFVAYRQDCAG
;
A
#
# COMPACT_ATOMS: atom_id res chain seq x y z
N VAL A 1 6.35 -9.07 15.43
CA VAL A 1 5.82 -9.57 14.13
C VAL A 1 6.69 -10.69 13.56
N ARG A 2 8.00 -10.51 13.28
CA ARG A 2 8.85 -11.59 12.74
C ARG A 2 8.80 -12.91 13.53
N VAL A 3 9.00 -12.85 14.84
CA VAL A 3 8.97 -14.05 15.70
C VAL A 3 7.57 -14.70 15.68
N LEU A 4 6.51 -13.90 15.63
CA LEU A 4 5.14 -14.43 15.49
C LEU A 4 4.92 -15.12 14.14
N CYS A 5 5.38 -14.52 13.04
CA CYS A 5 5.27 -15.13 11.71
C CYS A 5 6.02 -16.47 11.64
N ALA A 6 7.17 -16.58 12.29
CA ALA A 6 8.00 -17.79 12.28
C ALA A 6 7.49 -18.88 13.22
N GLU A 7 7.00 -18.53 14.42
CA GLU A 7 6.69 -19.52 15.45
C GLU A 7 5.19 -19.83 15.60
N CYS A 8 4.31 -18.84 15.44
CA CYS A 8 2.86 -18.99 15.65
C CYS A 8 2.04 -18.06 14.72
N PRO A 9 1.83 -18.45 13.45
CA PRO A 9 1.11 -17.62 12.48
C PRO A 9 -0.38 -17.44 12.80
N THR A 10 -0.99 -18.33 13.57
CA THR A 10 -2.41 -18.23 13.98
C THR A 10 -2.67 -17.05 14.91
N LEU A 11 -1.71 -16.73 15.79
CA LEU A 11 -1.81 -15.61 16.74
C LEU A 11 -1.73 -14.24 16.06
N LEU A 12 -1.30 -14.23 14.79
CA LEU A 12 -1.16 -13.02 14.00
C LEU A 12 -2.52 -12.43 13.63
N GLU A 13 -3.52 -13.27 13.41
CA GLU A 13 -4.90 -12.83 13.18
C GLU A 13 -5.47 -12.17 14.44
N ASP A 14 -5.32 -12.81 15.60
CA ASP A 14 -5.75 -12.24 16.89
C ASP A 14 -5.06 -10.89 17.19
N LEU A 15 -3.77 -10.78 16.87
CA LEU A 15 -3.03 -9.52 17.00
C LEU A 15 -3.60 -8.44 16.09
N LEU A 16 -3.90 -8.78 14.84
CA LEU A 16 -4.43 -7.84 13.84
C LEU A 16 -5.87 -7.42 14.14
N ASP A 17 -6.68 -8.32 14.71
CA ASP A 17 -7.99 -8.00 15.26
C ASP A 17 -7.87 -7.04 16.44
N GLY A 18 -6.86 -7.20 17.30
CA GLY A 18 -6.55 -6.26 18.37
C GLY A 18 -6.21 -4.85 17.90
N LEU A 19 -5.72 -4.70 16.65
CA LEU A 19 -5.44 -3.41 16.02
C LEU A 19 -6.69 -2.76 15.42
N LEU A 20 -7.82 -3.47 15.44
CA LEU A 20 -9.12 -3.03 14.96
C LEU A 20 -10.04 -2.72 16.14
N TRP A 21 -10.50 -1.48 16.25
CA TRP A 21 -11.55 -1.13 17.20
C TRP A 21 -12.84 -0.79 16.46
N THR A 22 -13.90 -1.52 16.80
CA THR A 22 -15.27 -1.30 16.30
C THR A 22 -16.17 -0.86 17.44
N ALA A 23 -16.90 0.24 17.25
CA ALA A 23 -17.92 0.66 18.21
C ALA A 23 -19.14 -0.25 18.08
N LYS A 24 -19.38 -1.15 19.05
CA LYS A 24 -20.50 -2.12 19.04
C LYS A 24 -21.90 -1.48 19.10
N SER A 25 -22.03 -0.20 19.47
CA SER A 25 -23.35 0.37 19.77
C SER A 25 -23.59 1.84 19.40
N ALA A 26 -22.64 2.54 18.76
CA ALA A 26 -22.78 3.99 18.58
C ALA A 26 -21.97 4.52 17.40
N SER A 27 -22.47 4.31 16.19
CA SER A 27 -22.71 5.37 15.22
C SER A 27 -23.16 4.69 13.94
N THR A 28 -24.45 4.37 13.88
CA THR A 28 -25.14 4.50 12.60
C THR A 28 -24.99 5.98 12.25
N THR A 29 -23.95 6.33 11.49
CA THR A 29 -24.03 7.56 10.68
C THR A 29 -25.34 7.44 9.91
N GLU A 30 -26.06 8.53 9.66
CA GLU A 30 -27.41 8.53 9.08
C GLU A 30 -27.58 7.68 7.80
N ALA A 31 -26.48 7.22 7.19
CA ALA A 31 -26.37 6.32 6.06
C ALA A 31 -26.04 4.82 6.34
N GLY A 32 -26.07 4.33 7.59
CA GLY A 32 -25.89 2.88 7.88
C GLY A 32 -24.43 2.37 7.94
N SER A 33 -23.44 3.25 7.97
CA SER A 33 -22.02 2.86 8.04
C SER A 33 -21.51 2.76 9.48
N ILE A 34 -20.75 1.70 9.81
CA ILE A 34 -20.06 1.55 11.10
C ILE A 34 -18.67 2.18 11.03
N ARG A 35 -18.33 3.03 12.01
CA ARG A 35 -16.98 3.59 12.13
C ARG A 35 -16.02 2.55 12.70
N VAL A 36 -14.90 2.33 12.01
CA VAL A 36 -13.82 1.43 12.43
C VAL A 36 -12.55 2.25 12.61
N ASN A 37 -11.93 2.15 13.79
CA ASN A 37 -10.66 2.79 14.09
C ASN A 37 -9.53 1.76 13.93
N TYR A 38 -8.49 2.13 13.18
CA TYR A 38 -7.36 1.28 12.86
C TYR A 38 -6.10 1.82 13.56
N TYR A 39 -5.51 1.03 14.45
CA TYR A 39 -4.27 1.39 15.16
C TYR A 39 -3.05 0.88 14.40
N VAL A 40 -2.79 1.49 13.24
CA VAL A 40 -1.81 0.95 12.27
C VAL A 40 -0.39 1.49 12.42
N ARG A 41 -0.13 2.34 13.43
CA ARG A 41 1.19 2.97 13.62
C ARG A 41 2.31 1.92 13.74
N ASP A 42 2.08 0.91 14.58
CA ASP A 42 3.09 -0.11 14.86
C ASP A 42 3.25 -1.10 13.70
N LEU A 43 2.22 -1.27 12.87
CA LEU A 43 2.28 -2.10 11.66
C LEU A 43 2.93 -1.37 10.48
N TYR A 44 2.73 -0.05 10.39
CA TYR A 44 3.37 0.81 9.39
C TYR A 44 4.87 0.97 9.67
N GLY A 45 5.25 1.07 10.95
CA GLY A 45 6.60 1.38 11.41
C GLY A 45 6.88 2.88 11.46
N ASP A 46 8.08 3.27 11.89
CA ASP A 46 8.53 4.67 11.81
C ASP A 46 9.62 4.78 10.72
N PRO A 47 9.34 5.47 9.59
CA PRO A 47 10.31 5.64 8.51
C PRO A 47 11.53 6.48 8.91
N ARG A 48 11.48 7.20 10.04
CA ARG A 48 12.65 7.91 10.58
C ARG A 48 13.54 7.00 11.43
N ALA A 49 12.95 5.99 12.08
CA ALA A 49 13.69 5.07 12.93
C ALA A 49 14.33 3.94 12.13
N GLU A 50 13.66 3.44 11.10
CA GLU A 50 14.17 2.40 10.21
C GLU A 50 13.95 2.82 8.75
N PRO A 51 15.01 3.26 8.04
CA PRO A 51 14.90 3.67 6.63
C PRO A 51 14.73 2.47 5.69
N ASP A 52 15.07 1.26 6.13
CA ASP A 52 14.95 0.05 5.33
C ASP A 52 13.52 -0.50 5.35
N VAL A 53 12.85 -0.42 4.20
CA VAL A 53 11.45 -0.84 4.04
C VAL A 53 11.26 -2.32 4.37
N TRP A 54 12.25 -3.17 4.10
CA TRP A 54 12.16 -4.62 4.32
C TRP A 54 12.26 -5.01 5.78
N LYS A 55 12.88 -4.17 6.61
CA LYS A 55 12.99 -4.37 8.06
C LYS A 55 11.77 -3.87 8.81
N THR A 56 10.89 -3.11 8.15
CA THR A 56 9.63 -2.68 8.76
C THR A 56 8.74 -3.89 9.09
N PRO A 57 7.85 -3.79 10.09
CA PRO A 57 6.95 -4.89 10.45
C PRO A 57 6.06 -5.35 9.29
N LEU A 58 5.68 -4.44 8.37
CA LEU A 58 5.01 -4.81 7.13
C LEU A 58 5.92 -5.56 6.14
N GLY A 59 7.20 -5.19 6.06
CA GLY A 59 8.18 -5.89 5.23
C GLY A 59 8.45 -7.32 5.75
N ALA A 60 8.56 -7.46 7.06
CA ALA A 60 8.60 -8.76 7.73
C ALA A 60 7.34 -9.60 7.46
N LEU A 61 6.16 -8.97 7.50
CA LEU A 61 4.90 -9.63 7.16
C LEU A 61 4.90 -10.09 5.69
N TYR A 62 5.43 -9.27 4.78
CA TYR A 62 5.56 -9.59 3.36
C TYR A 62 6.45 -10.81 3.09
N LEU A 63 7.59 -10.89 3.78
CA LEU A 63 8.58 -11.94 3.57
C LEU A 63 8.21 -13.26 4.24
N ASP A 64 7.77 -13.19 5.50
CA ASP A 64 7.65 -14.36 6.38
C ASP A 64 6.18 -14.70 6.71
N GLY A 65 5.22 -13.87 6.28
CA GLY A 65 3.82 -13.98 6.70
C GLY A 65 2.95 -14.94 5.86
N PRO A 66 1.87 -15.49 6.44
CA PRO A 66 0.91 -16.31 5.72
C PRO A 66 0.10 -15.48 4.71
N VAL A 67 -0.27 -16.08 3.57
CA VAL A 67 -1.04 -15.40 2.52
C VAL A 67 -2.41 -14.90 3.02
N ASP A 68 -3.04 -15.65 3.93
CA ASP A 68 -4.37 -15.32 4.46
C ASP A 68 -4.37 -14.03 5.27
N VAL A 69 -3.25 -13.72 5.93
CA VAL A 69 -3.10 -12.52 6.75
C VAL A 69 -3.15 -11.23 5.92
N PHE A 70 -2.75 -11.28 4.64
CA PHE A 70 -2.85 -10.11 3.75
C PHE A 70 -4.29 -9.75 3.40
N ARG A 71 -5.25 -10.66 3.58
CA ARG A 71 -6.68 -10.38 3.39
C ARG A 71 -7.27 -9.61 4.57
N HIS A 72 -6.54 -9.52 5.70
CA HIS A 72 -7.03 -8.84 6.88
C HIS A 72 -7.20 -7.33 6.64
N PRO A 73 -8.32 -6.70 7.06
CA PRO A 73 -8.63 -5.30 6.77
C PRO A 73 -7.58 -4.33 7.32
N ALA A 74 -6.93 -4.64 8.44
CA ALA A 74 -5.85 -3.82 9.00
C ALA A 74 -4.63 -3.74 8.06
N VAL A 75 -4.24 -4.87 7.46
CA VAL A 75 -3.10 -4.95 6.53
C VAL A 75 -3.43 -4.22 5.23
N LEU A 76 -4.63 -4.45 4.69
CA LEU A 76 -5.13 -3.75 3.51
C LEU A 76 -5.18 -2.23 3.72
N LYS A 77 -5.58 -1.77 4.91
CA LYS A 77 -5.60 -0.34 5.24
C LYS A 77 -4.20 0.26 5.24
N VAL A 78 -3.23 -0.43 5.83
CA VAL A 78 -1.82 -0.01 5.81
C VAL A 78 -1.28 0.07 4.38
N LEU A 79 -1.56 -0.95 3.57
CA LEU A 79 -1.12 -0.98 2.17
C LEU A 79 -1.73 0.18 1.38
N ALA A 80 -3.03 0.45 1.55
CA ALA A 80 -3.69 1.58 0.92
C ALA A 80 -3.09 2.93 1.35
N ILE A 81 -2.70 3.08 2.62
CA ILE A 81 -2.02 4.28 3.10
C ILE A 81 -0.64 4.42 2.45
N LYS A 82 0.17 3.35 2.40
CA LYS A 82 1.48 3.34 1.73
C LYS A 82 1.35 3.68 0.24
N TRP A 83 0.36 3.09 -0.43
CA TRP A 83 0.08 3.38 -1.82
C TRP A 83 -0.28 4.85 -2.03
N ARG A 84 -1.22 5.40 -1.24
CA ARG A 84 -1.67 6.79 -1.42
C ARG A 84 -0.59 7.82 -1.11
N LEU A 85 0.23 7.58 -0.08
CA LEU A 85 1.24 8.55 0.36
C LEU A 85 2.52 8.49 -0.46
N PHE A 86 2.92 7.30 -0.90
CA PHE A 86 4.23 7.10 -1.52
C PHE A 86 4.12 6.42 -2.89
N GLY A 87 3.38 5.31 -2.95
CA GLY A 87 3.28 4.49 -4.16
C GLY A 87 2.79 5.27 -5.38
N LEU A 88 1.71 6.05 -5.22
CA LEU A 88 1.10 6.82 -6.30
C LEU A 88 2.02 7.93 -6.81
N ALA A 89 2.69 8.66 -5.92
CA ALA A 89 3.60 9.74 -6.31
C ALA A 89 4.83 9.19 -7.06
N MET A 90 5.43 8.12 -6.54
CA MET A 90 6.58 7.48 -7.18
C MET A 90 6.18 6.83 -8.51
N PHE A 91 5.02 6.19 -8.57
CA PHE A 91 4.48 5.59 -9.80
C PHE A 91 4.25 6.65 -10.88
N LEU A 92 3.58 7.75 -10.55
CA LEU A 92 3.34 8.85 -11.50
C LEU A 92 4.63 9.49 -11.98
N LEU A 93 5.65 9.63 -11.11
CA LEU A 93 6.94 10.19 -11.49
C LEU A 93 7.65 9.31 -12.53
N MET A 94 7.63 7.99 -12.32
CA MET A 94 8.24 7.03 -13.26
C MET A 94 7.45 6.97 -14.57
N GLU A 95 6.13 6.93 -14.50
CA GLU A 95 5.26 6.90 -15.67
C GLU A 95 5.38 8.18 -16.51
N ALA A 96 5.56 9.33 -15.87
CA ALA A 96 5.75 10.61 -16.55
C ALA A 96 6.99 10.60 -17.46
N TRP A 97 8.09 9.95 -17.04
CA TRP A 97 9.28 9.83 -17.86
C TRP A 97 9.01 9.01 -19.13
N TYR A 98 8.34 7.87 -18.99
CA TYR A 98 7.96 7.03 -20.13
C TYR A 98 6.99 7.75 -21.07
N ALA A 99 6.04 8.51 -20.52
CA ALA A 99 5.12 9.32 -21.30
C ALA A 99 5.85 10.39 -22.14
N VAL A 100 6.88 11.04 -21.58
CA VAL A 100 7.70 12.01 -22.33
C VAL A 100 8.44 11.35 -23.49
N VAL A 101 9.07 10.19 -23.27
CA VAL A 101 9.76 9.45 -24.34
C VAL A 101 8.78 9.06 -25.45
N LEU A 102 7.59 8.60 -25.09
CA LEU A 102 6.55 8.21 -26.03
C LEU A 102 6.04 9.41 -26.84
N LEU A 103 5.87 10.58 -26.21
CA LEU A 103 5.48 11.81 -26.90
C LEU A 103 6.54 12.27 -27.91
N VAL A 104 7.83 12.24 -27.54
CA VAL A 104 8.93 12.58 -28.46
C VAL A 104 8.96 11.62 -29.64
N PHE A 105 8.79 10.32 -29.40
CA PHE A 105 8.75 9.31 -30.46
C PHE A 105 7.57 9.54 -31.43
N MET A 106 6.38 9.79 -30.90
CA MET A 106 5.18 10.06 -31.72
C MET A 106 5.32 11.33 -32.55
N LEU A 107 5.85 12.41 -31.97
CA LEU A 107 6.12 13.65 -32.70
C LEU A 107 7.15 13.46 -33.80
N GLY A 108 8.24 12.74 -33.52
CA GLY A 108 9.25 12.39 -34.51
C GLY A 108 8.68 11.58 -35.67
N PHE A 109 7.80 10.61 -35.38
CA PHE A 109 7.14 9.80 -36.40
C PHE A 109 6.20 10.62 -37.29
N VAL A 110 5.42 11.54 -36.70
CA VAL A 110 4.51 12.43 -37.47
C VAL A 110 5.31 13.38 -38.35
N ALA A 111 6.39 13.99 -37.85
CA ALA A 111 7.25 14.87 -38.62
C ALA A 111 7.91 14.13 -39.81
N TYR A 112 8.51 12.97 -39.54
CA TYR A 112 9.09 12.12 -40.60
C TYR A 112 8.09 11.73 -41.69
N ARG A 113 6.84 11.46 -41.30
CA ARG A 113 5.76 11.14 -42.24
C ARG A 113 5.40 12.32 -43.14
N GLN A 114 5.45 13.56 -42.66
CA GLN A 114 5.17 14.74 -43.46
C GLN A 114 6.24 14.97 -44.53
N ASP A 115 7.52 14.73 -44.20
CA ASP A 115 8.63 14.87 -45.14
C ASP A 115 8.61 13.84 -46.28
N CYS A 116 8.01 12.66 -46.06
CA CYS A 116 7.89 11.63 -47.11
C CYS A 116 6.67 11.80 -48.02
N ALA A 117 5.74 12.71 -47.69
CA ALA A 117 4.50 12.94 -48.43
C ALA A 117 4.51 14.26 -49.23
N GLY A 118 5.57 15.08 -49.08
CA GLY A 118 5.78 16.33 -49.81
C GLY A 118 6.65 16.19 -51.05
#